data_AF-A0A962RE62-F1
#
_entry.id   AF-A0A962RE62-F1
#
_cell.length_a   1.000
_cell.length_b   1.000
_cell.length_c   1.000
_cell.angle_alpha   90.00
_cell.angle_beta   90.00
_cell.angle_gamma   90.00
#
_symmetry.space_group_name_H-M   'P 1'
#
loop_
_entity.id
_entity.type
_entity.pdbx_description
1 polymer ?
#
loop_
_entity_poly.entity_id
_entity_poly.type
_entity_poly.pdbx_seq_one_letter_code
_entity_poly.pdbx_strand_id
1 'polypeptide(L)'
;RHADCIFAIEATLPAAQRLYADFKNRLARHGRSPDDLKILAGVTIFVGETQQQADDLAGALDALVPPAVGVDYLSKMTGLDMRDHPLDGPMPDLPEQHHGPTGISRAIAQVAKEQGLTVRQTYERILPQMAGNMFKGDPIQIADVMEEWYRGQGCDGFMIAAPVVPTGLERFTRLVIPELQRRGLFRREYEGRTLRENLGLKRPVRRV
;
A
#
# COMPACT_ATOMS: atom_id res chain seq x y z
N ARG A 1 1.12 22.59 0.86
CA ARG A 1 0.69 23.81 0.14
C ARG A 1 -0.31 23.53 -1.00
N HIS A 2 0.05 22.80 -2.07
CA HIS A 2 -0.78 22.73 -3.30
C HIS A 2 -1.58 21.44 -3.53
N ALA A 3 -1.16 20.30 -3.00
CA ALA A 3 -1.79 19.01 -3.30
C ALA A 3 -3.26 18.96 -2.85
N ASP A 4 -4.17 18.54 -3.73
CA ASP A 4 -5.57 18.20 -3.44
C ASP A 4 -5.71 16.74 -2.98
N CYS A 5 -4.82 15.88 -3.47
CA CYS A 5 -4.73 14.47 -3.13
C CYS A 5 -3.25 14.10 -2.96
N ILE A 6 -2.93 13.30 -1.95
CA ILE A 6 -1.62 12.68 -1.80
C ILE A 6 -1.79 11.16 -1.69
N PHE A 7 -0.78 10.47 -2.18
CA PHE A 7 -0.67 9.03 -2.08
C PHE A 7 0.34 8.72 -0.99
N ALA A 8 -0.09 7.96 0.01
CA ALA A 8 0.72 7.61 1.16
C ALA A 8 0.86 6.09 1.23
N ILE A 9 2.07 5.64 1.52
CA ILE A 9 2.40 4.23 1.65
C ILE A 9 3.00 4.07 3.04
N GLU A 10 2.18 3.57 3.97
CA GLU A 10 2.53 3.42 5.38
C GLU A 10 2.25 1.99 5.81
N ALA A 11 3.23 1.30 6.39
CA ALA A 11 3.14 -0.13 6.68
C ALA A 11 2.19 -0.50 7.84
N THR A 12 1.74 0.48 8.62
CA THR A 12 0.90 0.26 9.81
C THR A 12 -0.07 1.41 10.01
N LEU A 13 -1.23 1.13 10.61
CA LEU A 13 -2.22 2.15 10.93
C LEU A 13 -1.67 3.27 11.84
N PRO A 14 -0.89 2.99 12.91
CA PRO A 14 -0.29 4.07 13.71
C PRO A 14 0.67 4.97 12.92
N ALA A 15 1.42 4.42 11.96
CA ALA A 15 2.26 5.23 11.08
C ALA A 15 1.41 6.10 10.15
N ALA A 16 0.36 5.53 9.56
CA ALA A 16 -0.60 6.24 8.75
C ALA A 16 -1.30 7.37 9.52
N GLN A 17 -1.71 7.14 10.77
CA GLN A 17 -2.30 8.15 11.64
C GLN A 17 -1.35 9.33 11.92
N ARG A 18 -0.07 9.04 12.17
CA ARG A 18 0.95 10.09 12.36
C ARG A 18 1.11 10.94 11.10
N LEU A 19 1.21 10.29 9.93
CA LEU A 19 1.28 11.00 8.65
C LEU A 19 0.01 11.82 8.40
N TYR A 20 -1.17 11.21 8.60
CA TYR A 20 -2.46 11.85 8.41
C TYR A 20 -2.59 13.11 9.26
N ALA A 21 -2.32 13.01 10.56
CA ALA A 21 -2.36 14.13 11.49
C ALA A 21 -1.36 15.23 11.10
N ASP A 22 -0.11 14.87 10.76
CA ASP A 22 0.92 15.84 10.36
C ASP A 22 0.49 16.63 9.11
N PHE A 23 0.02 15.94 8.06
CA PHE A 23 -0.40 16.59 6.82
C PHE A 23 -1.64 17.48 7.04
N LYS A 24 -2.65 16.99 7.76
CA LYS A 24 -3.88 17.75 8.02
C LYS A 24 -3.59 19.00 8.87
N ASN A 25 -2.72 18.90 9.88
CA ASN A 25 -2.34 20.03 10.74
C ASN A 25 -1.54 21.12 10.01
N ARG A 26 -0.78 20.76 8.96
CA ARG A 26 -0.03 21.73 8.15
C ARG A 26 -0.92 22.60 7.26
N LEU A 27 -2.15 22.17 6.95
CA LEU A 27 -3.02 22.86 5.98
C LEU A 27 -3.45 24.25 6.44
N ALA A 28 -3.71 24.42 7.74
CA ALA A 28 -4.14 25.70 8.30
C ALA A 28 -3.10 26.82 8.06
N ARG A 29 -1.80 26.50 8.11
CA ARG A 29 -0.69 27.43 7.81
C ARG A 29 -0.70 27.93 6.36
N HIS A 30 -1.52 27.33 5.51
CA HIS A 30 -1.70 27.70 4.11
C HIS A 30 -3.13 28.15 3.79
N GLY A 31 -3.96 28.44 4.81
CA GLY A 31 -5.35 28.87 4.64
C GLY A 31 -6.26 27.78 4.06
N ARG A 32 -5.94 26.50 4.31
CA ARG A 32 -6.71 25.35 3.82
C ARG A 32 -7.35 24.59 4.97
N SER A 33 -8.53 24.02 4.73
CA SER A 33 -9.21 23.09 5.63
C SER A 33 -8.61 21.68 5.54
N PRO A 34 -8.65 20.87 6.62
CA PRO A 34 -8.37 19.43 6.58
C PRO A 34 -9.05 18.68 5.42
N ASP A 35 -10.28 19.08 5.06
CA ASP A 35 -11.05 18.43 4.00
C ASP A 35 -10.60 18.77 2.59
N ASP A 36 -9.82 19.85 2.43
CA ASP A 36 -9.32 20.31 1.13
C ASP A 36 -8.17 19.43 0.62
N LEU A 37 -7.67 18.47 1.41
CA LEU A 37 -6.67 17.48 1.03
C LEU A 37 -7.21 16.06 1.30
N LYS A 38 -7.17 15.19 0.29
CA LYS A 38 -7.40 13.75 0.46
C LYS A 38 -6.07 13.00 0.59
N ILE A 39 -6.00 12.08 1.53
CA ILE A 39 -4.85 11.20 1.75
C ILE A 39 -5.28 9.78 1.39
N LEU A 40 -4.77 9.23 0.30
CA LEU A 40 -5.12 7.89 -0.14
C LEU A 40 -4.01 6.91 0.26
N ALA A 41 -4.38 5.87 1.01
CA ALA A 41 -3.48 4.78 1.35
C ALA A 41 -3.28 3.87 0.13
N GLY A 42 -2.04 3.67 -0.29
CA GLY A 42 -1.68 2.69 -1.31
C GLY A 42 -1.77 1.28 -0.74
N VAL A 43 -2.59 0.43 -1.34
CA VAL A 43 -2.79 -0.95 -0.89
C VAL A 43 -2.81 -1.92 -2.07
N THR A 44 -2.09 -3.03 -1.92
CA THR A 44 -2.23 -4.20 -2.80
C THR A 44 -3.28 -5.12 -2.20
N ILE A 45 -4.22 -5.59 -3.02
CA ILE A 45 -5.30 -6.46 -2.55
C ILE A 45 -5.28 -7.84 -3.19
N PHE A 46 -5.60 -8.85 -2.38
CA PHE A 46 -5.91 -10.20 -2.81
C PHE A 46 -7.27 -10.58 -2.23
N VAL A 47 -8.26 -10.71 -3.10
CA VAL A 47 -9.64 -11.01 -2.70
C VAL A 47 -10.01 -12.42 -3.16
N GLY A 48 -10.41 -13.24 -2.20
CA GLY A 48 -11.05 -14.54 -2.41
C GLY A 48 -12.50 -14.50 -1.94
N GLU A 49 -13.28 -15.53 -2.27
CA GLU A 49 -14.57 -15.77 -1.60
C GLU A 49 -14.35 -16.29 -0.17
N THR A 50 -13.14 -16.81 0.10
CA THR A 50 -12.64 -17.18 1.43
C THR A 50 -11.21 -16.68 1.62
N GLN A 51 -10.75 -16.59 2.88
CA GLN A 51 -9.35 -16.31 3.22
C GLN A 51 -8.38 -17.24 2.48
N GLN A 52 -8.66 -18.54 2.47
CA GLN A 52 -7.79 -19.53 1.83
C GLN A 52 -7.60 -19.25 0.34
N GLN A 53 -8.66 -18.88 -0.39
CA GLN A 53 -8.54 -18.55 -1.81
C GLN A 53 -7.68 -17.31 -2.06
N ALA A 54 -7.70 -16.33 -1.15
CA ALA A 54 -6.85 -15.15 -1.24
C ALA A 54 -5.38 -15.51 -0.99
N ASP A 55 -5.12 -16.38 -0.02
CA ASP A 55 -3.76 -16.87 0.29
C ASP A 55 -3.20 -17.76 -0.81
N ASP A 56 -4.02 -18.66 -1.38
CA ASP A 56 -3.64 -19.51 -2.52
C ASP A 56 -3.27 -18.65 -3.73
N LEU A 57 -4.06 -17.61 -4.02
CA LEU A 57 -3.76 -16.68 -5.11
C LEU A 57 -2.44 -15.93 -4.86
N ALA A 58 -2.22 -15.43 -3.63
CA ALA A 58 -0.98 -14.76 -3.28
C ALA A 58 0.23 -15.69 -3.44
N GLY A 59 0.17 -16.89 -2.86
CA GLY A 59 1.24 -17.88 -2.96
C GLY A 59 1.51 -18.33 -4.40
N ALA A 60 0.47 -18.48 -5.22
CA ALA A 60 0.63 -18.80 -6.63
C ALA A 60 1.35 -17.69 -7.41
N LEU A 61 1.07 -16.41 -7.11
CA LEU A 61 1.79 -15.30 -7.74
C LEU A 61 3.22 -15.16 -7.24
N ASP A 62 3.45 -15.36 -5.94
CA ASP A 62 4.79 -15.33 -5.36
C ASP A 62 5.68 -16.42 -5.98
N ALA A 63 5.13 -17.61 -6.22
CA ALA A 63 5.81 -18.72 -6.88
C ALA A 63 6.17 -18.43 -8.36
N LEU A 64 5.54 -17.44 -8.99
CA LEU A 64 5.87 -17.02 -10.37
C LEU A 64 7.07 -16.08 -10.43
N VAL A 65 7.55 -15.55 -9.30
CA VAL A 65 8.70 -14.64 -9.27
C VAL A 65 9.98 -15.44 -9.54
N PRO A 66 10.66 -15.20 -10.69
CA PRO A 66 11.92 -15.88 -10.94
C PRO A 66 12.97 -15.40 -9.94
N PRO A 67 13.84 -16.29 -9.41
CA PRO A 67 14.86 -15.89 -8.44
C PRO A 67 15.74 -14.73 -8.91
N ALA A 68 16.08 -14.69 -10.20
CA ALA A 68 16.87 -13.61 -10.78
C ALA A 68 16.22 -12.22 -10.62
N VAL A 69 14.87 -12.14 -10.67
CA VAL A 69 14.12 -10.89 -10.46
C VAL A 69 14.13 -10.50 -8.99
N GLY A 70 13.96 -11.47 -8.08
CA GLY A 70 14.07 -11.28 -6.64
C GLY A 70 15.42 -10.73 -6.20
N VAL A 71 16.48 -11.35 -6.71
CA VAL A 71 17.87 -10.96 -6.47
C VAL A 71 18.14 -9.56 -7.02
N ASP A 72 17.79 -9.27 -8.28
CA ASP A 72 17.99 -7.94 -8.89
C ASP A 72 17.25 -6.83 -8.13
N TYR A 73 16.02 -7.10 -7.68
CA TYR A 73 15.26 -6.17 -6.86
C TYR A 73 15.96 -5.88 -5.53
N LEU A 74 16.37 -6.92 -4.77
CA LEU A 74 17.09 -6.69 -3.52
C LEU A 74 18.42 -5.97 -3.75
N SER A 75 19.14 -6.28 -4.84
CA SER A 75 20.38 -5.56 -5.17
C SER A 75 20.14 -4.06 -5.33
N LYS A 76 19.07 -3.69 -6.04
CA LYS A 76 18.67 -2.28 -6.22
C LYS A 76 18.25 -1.62 -4.92
N MET A 77 17.46 -2.31 -4.10
CA MET A 77 16.91 -1.73 -2.87
C MET A 77 17.94 -1.60 -1.75
N THR A 78 18.92 -2.50 -1.70
CA THR A 78 19.96 -2.54 -0.65
C THR A 78 21.27 -1.90 -1.08
N GLY A 79 21.49 -1.72 -2.39
CA GLY A 79 22.74 -1.21 -2.95
C GLY A 79 23.91 -2.20 -2.88
N LEU A 80 23.64 -3.46 -2.50
CA LEU A 80 24.61 -4.55 -2.41
C LEU A 80 24.26 -5.60 -3.46
N ASP A 81 25.23 -6.09 -4.22
CA ASP A 81 24.95 -7.09 -5.25
C ASP A 81 24.62 -8.47 -4.65
N MET A 82 23.33 -8.80 -4.62
CA MET A 82 22.82 -10.05 -4.06
C MET A 82 23.20 -11.30 -4.86
N ARG A 83 23.77 -11.14 -6.07
CA ARG A 83 24.27 -12.28 -6.88
C ARG A 83 25.52 -12.90 -6.27
N ASP A 84 26.26 -12.16 -5.47
CA ASP A 84 27.49 -12.61 -4.80
C ASP A 84 27.19 -13.40 -3.51
N HIS A 85 25.92 -13.57 -3.16
CA HIS A 85 25.47 -14.21 -1.92
C HIS A 85 24.64 -15.47 -2.19
N PRO A 86 24.77 -16.53 -1.37
CA PRO A 86 23.95 -17.72 -1.51
C PRO A 86 22.46 -17.40 -1.30
N LEU A 87 21.63 -17.77 -2.28
CA LEU A 87 20.21 -17.46 -2.29
C LEU A 87 19.45 -18.01 -1.07
N ASP A 88 19.80 -19.22 -0.65
CA ASP A 88 19.23 -19.89 0.53
C ASP A 88 20.13 -19.73 1.78
N GLY A 89 21.11 -18.83 1.71
CA GLY A 89 21.91 -18.38 2.86
C GLY A 89 21.29 -17.15 3.54
N PRO A 90 21.79 -16.79 4.74
CA PRO A 90 21.29 -15.63 5.48
C PRO A 90 21.47 -14.33 4.69
N MET A 91 20.58 -13.36 4.91
CA MET A 91 20.73 -12.02 4.35
C MET A 91 22.06 -11.38 4.82
N PRO A 92 22.90 -10.85 3.92
CA PRO A 92 24.17 -10.22 4.30
C PRO A 92 23.97 -8.89 5.05
N ASP A 93 24.96 -8.52 5.85
CA ASP A 93 25.01 -7.18 6.44
C ASP A 93 25.14 -6.12 5.35
N LEU A 94 24.32 -5.07 5.42
CA LEU A 94 24.32 -3.99 4.43
C LEU A 94 25.41 -2.95 4.75
N PRO A 95 26.05 -2.35 3.74
CA PRO A 95 27.08 -1.33 3.94
C PRO A 95 26.53 -0.05 4.60
N GLU A 96 27.35 0.61 5.43
CA GLU A 96 26.99 1.87 6.10
C GLU A 96 26.74 3.02 5.11
N GLN A 97 27.51 3.05 4.02
CA GLN A 97 27.38 4.04 2.94
C GLN A 97 26.55 3.43 1.81
N HIS A 98 25.30 3.88 1.69
CA HIS A 98 24.35 3.39 0.71
C HIS A 98 23.91 4.51 -0.24
N HIS A 99 24.10 4.31 -1.54
CA HIS A 99 23.52 5.15 -2.59
C HIS A 99 22.19 4.52 -3.05
N GLY A 100 21.07 5.05 -2.55
CA GLY A 100 19.72 4.55 -2.85
C GLY A 100 18.69 4.96 -1.79
N PRO A 101 17.47 4.38 -1.79
CA PRO A 101 16.44 4.69 -0.80
C PRO A 101 16.81 4.14 0.59
N THR A 102 17.62 4.90 1.32
CA THR A 102 18.20 4.55 2.64
C THR A 102 17.17 4.06 3.66
N GLY A 103 15.96 4.62 3.65
CA GLY A 103 14.86 4.18 4.52
C GLY A 103 14.35 2.77 4.22
N ILE A 104 14.22 2.42 2.94
CA ILE A 104 13.73 1.11 2.53
C ILE A 104 14.82 0.05 2.72
N SER A 105 16.06 0.36 2.37
CA SER A 105 17.22 -0.51 2.61
C SER A 105 17.32 -0.93 4.08
N ARG A 106 17.19 0.03 5.01
CA ARG A 106 17.20 -0.23 6.46
C ARG A 106 16.03 -1.09 6.90
N ALA A 107 14.82 -0.83 6.39
CA ALA A 107 13.64 -1.62 6.74
C ALA A 107 13.78 -3.08 6.28
N ILE A 108 14.31 -3.32 5.08
CA ILE A 108 14.59 -4.66 4.55
C ILE A 108 15.58 -5.39 5.45
N ALA A 109 16.73 -4.77 5.77
CA ALA A 109 17.74 -5.36 6.64
C ALA A 109 17.19 -5.69 8.04
N GLN A 110 16.40 -4.78 8.61
CA GLN A 110 15.79 -4.98 9.92
C GLN A 110 14.86 -6.19 9.91
N VAL A 111 13.95 -6.29 8.94
CA VAL A 111 13.00 -7.41 8.82
C VAL A 111 13.74 -8.73 8.61
N ALA A 112 14.72 -8.76 7.71
CA ALA A 112 15.52 -9.95 7.44
C ALA A 112 16.26 -10.43 8.69
N LYS A 113 16.84 -9.50 9.46
CA LYS A 113 17.57 -9.81 10.69
C LYS A 113 16.65 -10.27 11.82
N GLU A 114 15.53 -9.60 12.05
CA GLU A 114 14.56 -9.95 13.10
C GLU A 114 13.96 -11.35 12.89
N GLN A 115 13.75 -11.74 11.62
CA GLN A 115 13.09 -13.01 11.28
C GLN A 115 14.07 -14.10 10.83
N GLY A 116 15.37 -13.80 10.73
CA GLY A 116 16.39 -14.76 10.28
C GLY A 116 16.16 -15.24 8.84
N LEU A 117 15.74 -14.32 7.95
CA LEU A 117 15.38 -14.66 6.57
C LEU A 117 16.61 -14.92 5.70
N THR A 118 16.49 -15.86 4.77
CA THR A 118 17.44 -16.01 3.67
C THR A 118 17.30 -14.88 2.65
N VAL A 119 18.23 -14.76 1.70
CA VAL A 119 18.09 -13.81 0.56
C VAL A 119 16.78 -14.08 -0.19
N ARG A 120 16.47 -15.37 -0.43
CA ARG A 120 15.21 -15.81 -1.05
C ARG A 120 13.99 -15.31 -0.29
N GLN A 121 13.91 -15.68 0.98
CA GLN A 121 12.77 -15.34 1.83
C GLN A 121 12.63 -13.83 2.00
N THR A 122 13.74 -13.09 1.98
CA THR A 122 13.73 -11.64 2.09
C THR A 122 13.06 -11.00 0.86
N TYR A 123 13.41 -11.40 -0.36
CA TYR A 123 12.71 -10.84 -1.53
C TYR A 123 11.27 -11.33 -1.60
N GLU A 124 10.98 -12.61 -1.29
CA GLU A 124 9.62 -13.15 -1.28
C GLU A 124 8.73 -12.39 -0.29
N ARG A 125 9.31 -11.93 0.82
CA ARG A 125 8.60 -11.11 1.80
C ARG A 125 8.34 -9.69 1.30
N ILE A 126 9.32 -9.06 0.66
CA ILE A 126 9.30 -7.60 0.38
C ILE A 126 8.71 -7.28 -0.99
N LEU A 127 9.03 -8.06 -2.02
CA LEU A 127 8.59 -7.82 -3.41
C LEU A 127 7.08 -7.69 -3.54
N PRO A 128 6.26 -8.59 -2.97
CA PRO A 128 4.81 -8.53 -3.16
C PRO A 128 4.18 -7.27 -2.54
N GLN A 129 4.86 -6.68 -1.56
CA GLN A 129 4.39 -5.48 -0.86
C GLN A 129 4.79 -4.20 -1.59
N MET A 130 5.86 -4.17 -2.41
CA MET A 130 6.37 -2.95 -3.06
C MET A 130 6.40 -1.74 -2.11
N ALA A 131 6.80 -1.98 -0.85
CA ALA A 131 6.81 -1.05 0.29
C ALA A 131 5.45 -0.60 0.87
N GLY A 132 4.31 -1.05 0.35
CA GLY A 132 2.97 -0.75 0.84
C GLY A 132 2.23 -1.88 1.54
N ASN A 133 1.02 -1.56 2.02
CA ASN A 133 0.20 -2.55 2.70
C ASN A 133 -0.35 -3.57 1.72
N MET A 134 -0.43 -4.80 2.20
CA MET A 134 -1.10 -5.88 1.50
C MET A 134 -2.30 -6.34 2.33
N PHE A 135 -3.49 -6.28 1.74
CA PHE A 135 -4.71 -6.82 2.33
C PHE A 135 -5.10 -8.10 1.60
N LYS A 136 -5.16 -9.20 2.32
CA LYS A 136 -5.54 -10.51 1.80
C LYS A 136 -6.68 -11.07 2.62
N GLY A 137 -7.73 -11.54 1.98
CA GLY A 137 -8.82 -12.20 2.68
C GLY A 137 -10.10 -12.30 1.89
N ASP A 138 -11.14 -12.70 2.60
CA ASP A 138 -12.52 -12.66 2.12
C ASP A 138 -13.07 -11.22 2.12
N PRO A 139 -14.29 -11.00 1.58
CA PRO A 139 -14.81 -9.65 1.41
C PRO A 139 -15.11 -8.92 2.72
N ILE A 140 -15.46 -9.66 3.78
CA ILE A 140 -15.74 -9.10 5.10
C ILE A 140 -14.43 -8.64 5.72
N GLN A 141 -13.40 -9.49 5.70
CA GLN A 141 -12.08 -9.18 6.26
C GLN A 141 -11.44 -7.96 5.56
N ILE A 142 -11.55 -7.87 4.24
CA ILE A 142 -11.03 -6.72 3.49
C ILE A 142 -11.82 -5.44 3.84
N ALA A 143 -13.15 -5.54 3.94
CA ALA A 143 -13.98 -4.40 4.36
C ALA A 143 -13.68 -3.97 5.81
N ASP A 144 -13.43 -4.91 6.72
CA ASP A 144 -13.07 -4.64 8.12
C ASP A 144 -11.78 -3.83 8.22
N VAL A 145 -10.70 -4.26 7.54
CA VAL A 145 -9.42 -3.53 7.59
C VAL A 145 -9.53 -2.17 6.89
N MET A 146 -10.26 -2.06 5.78
CA MET A 146 -10.48 -0.78 5.12
C MET A 146 -11.29 0.19 5.99
N GLU A 147 -12.29 -0.32 6.71
CA GLU A 147 -13.09 0.45 7.66
C GLU A 147 -12.25 0.92 8.85
N GLU A 148 -11.43 0.03 9.43
CA GLU A 148 -10.52 0.35 10.52
C GLU A 148 -9.58 1.50 10.12
N TRP A 149 -8.97 1.40 8.94
CA TRP A 149 -8.06 2.42 8.42
C TRP A 149 -8.75 3.75 8.15
N TYR A 150 -9.96 3.72 7.59
CA TYR A 150 -10.73 4.92 7.30
C TYR A 150 -11.21 5.61 8.59
N ARG A 151 -11.91 4.87 9.47
CA ARG A 151 -12.44 5.42 10.73
C ARG A 151 -11.34 5.79 11.71
N GLY A 152 -10.24 5.05 11.70
CA GLY A 152 -9.06 5.32 12.50
C GLY A 152 -8.24 6.52 12.03
N GLN A 153 -8.70 7.28 11.01
CA GLN A 153 -7.96 8.42 10.45
C GLN A 153 -6.56 8.03 9.94
N GLY A 154 -6.41 6.82 9.39
CA GLY A 154 -5.23 6.42 8.64
C GLY A 154 -5.24 6.96 7.21
N CYS A 155 -6.43 7.18 6.64
CA CYS A 155 -6.60 7.69 5.27
C CYS A 155 -8.02 8.25 5.04
N ASP A 156 -8.19 8.99 3.95
CA ASP A 156 -9.50 9.43 3.41
C ASP A 156 -10.03 8.48 2.32
N GLY A 157 -9.27 7.45 1.97
CA GLY A 157 -9.57 6.51 0.91
C GLY A 157 -8.35 5.68 0.53
N PHE A 158 -8.50 4.88 -0.52
CA PHE A 158 -7.48 3.90 -0.92
C PHE A 158 -7.14 4.03 -2.40
N MET A 159 -5.86 3.89 -2.70
CA MET A 159 -5.39 3.59 -4.05
C MET A 159 -5.17 2.08 -4.13
N ILE A 160 -6.06 1.41 -4.85
CA ILE A 160 -6.07 -0.05 -4.95
C ILE A 160 -5.15 -0.51 -6.10
N ALA A 161 -4.17 -1.34 -5.77
CA ALA A 161 -3.38 -2.11 -6.73
C ALA A 161 -3.87 -3.57 -6.73
N ALA A 162 -4.23 -4.07 -7.91
CA ALA A 162 -4.56 -5.48 -8.11
C ALA A 162 -3.41 -6.14 -8.90
N PRO A 163 -2.73 -7.16 -8.36
CA PRO A 163 -1.60 -7.81 -9.04
C PRO A 163 -1.96 -8.48 -10.38
N VAL A 164 -3.22 -8.91 -10.51
CA VAL A 164 -3.76 -9.50 -11.74
C VAL A 164 -4.95 -8.69 -12.20
N VAL A 165 -4.85 -8.08 -13.38
CA VAL A 165 -5.93 -7.31 -14.01
C VAL A 165 -6.39 -7.97 -15.31
N PRO A 166 -7.70 -7.95 -15.62
CA PRO A 166 -8.77 -7.26 -14.90
C PRO A 166 -9.33 -8.04 -13.69
N THR A 167 -9.05 -9.34 -13.59
CA THR A 167 -9.75 -10.27 -12.68
C THR A 167 -9.67 -9.87 -11.19
N GLY A 168 -8.54 -9.39 -10.70
CA GLY A 168 -8.40 -8.94 -9.31
C GLY A 168 -9.28 -7.72 -9.01
N LEU A 169 -9.36 -6.78 -9.95
CA LEU A 169 -10.25 -5.62 -9.84
C LEU A 169 -11.72 -6.04 -9.90
N GLU A 170 -12.08 -6.96 -10.80
CA GLU A 170 -13.44 -7.49 -10.89
C GLU A 170 -13.88 -8.20 -9.59
N ARG A 171 -12.98 -8.98 -8.97
CA ARG A 171 -13.25 -9.60 -7.67
C ARG A 171 -13.49 -8.56 -6.59
N PHE A 172 -12.66 -7.53 -6.52
CA PHE A 172 -12.84 -6.44 -5.56
C PHE A 172 -14.19 -5.72 -5.76
N THR A 173 -14.53 -5.37 -7.00
CA THR A 173 -15.80 -4.68 -7.29
C THR A 173 -17.02 -5.56 -7.08
N ARG A 174 -16.92 -6.87 -7.35
CA ARG A 174 -18.03 -7.82 -7.18
C ARG A 174 -18.26 -8.20 -5.72
N LEU A 175 -17.18 -8.31 -4.93
CA LEU A 175 -17.24 -8.90 -3.60
C LEU A 175 -17.12 -7.85 -2.48
N VAL A 176 -16.15 -6.94 -2.56
CA VAL A 176 -15.83 -6.00 -1.47
C VAL A 176 -16.67 -4.73 -1.55
N ILE A 177 -16.87 -4.16 -2.75
CA ILE A 177 -17.65 -2.92 -2.91
C ILE A 177 -19.08 -3.05 -2.36
N PRO A 178 -19.84 -4.14 -2.62
CA PRO A 178 -21.18 -4.29 -2.03
C PRO A 178 -21.16 -4.31 -0.50
N GLU A 179 -20.13 -4.90 0.10
CA GLU A 179 -19.96 -4.93 1.55
C GLU A 179 -19.65 -3.53 2.11
N LEU A 180 -18.76 -2.77 1.47
CA LEU A 180 -18.50 -1.37 1.82
C LEU A 180 -19.75 -0.49 1.67
N GLN A 181 -20.57 -0.72 0.63
CA GLN A 181 -21.85 -0.03 0.44
C GLN A 181 -22.87 -0.41 1.52
N ARG A 182 -22.91 -1.67 1.95
CA ARG A 182 -23.77 -2.14 3.06
C ARG A 182 -23.43 -1.43 4.37
N ARG A 183 -22.13 -1.15 4.59
CA ARG A 183 -21.61 -0.43 5.76
C ARG A 183 -21.71 1.11 5.65
N GLY A 184 -22.17 1.63 4.51
CA GLY A 184 -22.24 3.07 4.27
C GLY A 184 -20.86 3.73 4.09
N LEU A 185 -19.83 2.96 3.74
CA LEU A 185 -18.45 3.44 3.54
C LEU A 185 -18.15 3.77 2.08
N PHE A 186 -19.00 3.34 1.15
CA PHE A 186 -18.83 3.61 -0.27
C PHE A 186 -20.16 4.06 -0.89
N ARG A 187 -20.07 5.00 -1.83
CA ARG A 187 -21.21 5.53 -2.57
C ARG A 187 -21.87 4.46 -3.43
N ARG A 188 -23.18 4.60 -3.67
CA ARG A 188 -23.94 3.74 -4.58
C ARG A 188 -23.96 4.26 -6.01
N GLU A 189 -23.94 5.58 -6.15
CA GLU A 189 -23.97 6.27 -7.44
C GLU A 189 -22.99 7.45 -7.39
N TYR A 190 -22.61 7.94 -8.58
CA TYR A 190 -21.80 9.15 -8.69
C TYR A 190 -22.71 10.37 -8.62
N GLU A 191 -22.50 11.23 -7.63
CA GLU A 191 -23.28 12.47 -7.45
C GLU A 191 -22.65 13.65 -8.20
N GLY A 192 -21.34 13.60 -8.43
CA GLY A 192 -20.57 14.62 -9.14
C GLY A 192 -20.33 14.31 -10.61
N ARG A 193 -20.25 15.36 -11.43
CA ARG A 193 -19.91 15.29 -12.86
C ARG A 193 -18.40 15.39 -13.11
N THR A 194 -17.64 15.76 -12.09
CA THR A 194 -16.18 15.88 -12.15
C THR A 194 -15.51 15.03 -11.08
N LEU A 195 -14.25 14.65 -11.30
CA LEU A 195 -13.46 13.95 -10.28
C LEU A 195 -13.40 14.73 -8.96
N ARG A 196 -13.33 16.05 -9.04
CA ARG A 196 -13.24 16.93 -7.87
C ARG A 196 -14.51 16.86 -7.01
N GLU A 197 -15.68 16.92 -7.64
CA GLU A 197 -16.97 16.74 -6.96
C GLU A 197 -17.08 15.35 -6.34
N ASN A 198 -16.67 14.30 -7.08
CA ASN A 198 -16.71 12.92 -6.58
C ASN A 198 -15.72 12.63 -5.44
N LEU A 199 -14.73 13.50 -5.24
CA LEU A 199 -13.81 13.48 -4.10
C LEU A 199 -14.23 14.45 -2.99
N GLY A 200 -15.35 15.17 -3.12
CA GLY A 200 -15.80 16.17 -2.14
C GLY A 200 -14.84 17.36 -2.00
N LEU A 201 -14.09 17.68 -3.05
CA LEU A 201 -13.09 18.76 -3.05
C LEU A 201 -13.70 20.06 -3.59
N LYS A 202 -13.30 21.20 -3.01
CA LYS A 202 -13.76 22.52 -3.48
C LYS A 202 -13.13 22.87 -4.82
N ARG A 203 -13.93 23.48 -5.70
CA ARG A 203 -13.43 24.05 -6.97
C ARG A 203 -12.51 25.23 -6.67
N PRO A 204 -11.27 25.26 -7.21
CA PRO A 204 -10.38 26.39 -7.00
C PRO A 204 -10.97 27.65 -7.62
N VAL A 205 -10.87 28.78 -6.92
CA VAL A 205 -11.25 30.08 -7.46
C VAL A 205 -10.30 30.42 -8.61
N ARG A 206 -10.87 30.71 -9.78
CA ARG A 206 -10.08 31.14 -10.94
C ARG A 206 -9.34 32.42 -10.55
N ARG A 207 -8.01 32.37 -10.48
CA ARG A 207 -7.20 33.59 -10.41
C ARG A 207 -7.21 34.19 -11.80
N VAL A 208 -7.89 35.33 -11.94
CA VAL A 208 -7.85 36.18 -13.13
C VAL A 208 -6.57 37.01 -13.08
#